data_AF-A0A0D6AFQ3-F1
#
_entry.id   AF-A0A0D6AFQ3-F1
#
_cell.length_a   1.000
_cell.length_b   1.000
_cell.length_c   1.000
_cell.angle_alpha   90.00
_cell.angle_beta   90.00
_cell.angle_gamma   90.00
#
_symmetry.space_group_name_H-M   'P 1'
#
loop_
_entity.id
_entity.type
_entity.pdbx_description
1 polymer ?
#
loop_
_entity_poly.entity_id
_entity_poly.type
_entity_poly.pdbx_seq_one_letter_code
_entity_poly.pdbx_strand_id
1 'polypeptide(L)'
;MTQLVKERLNVPYPLIAIIAQESGAKEYYWRESTRSYTGFVAEVWFDKLPSEFIYTWSVTIKQSILVRNVEDLGFSISIPCIVPEGHIKLTQGIRNHNRTRVELIP
;
A
#
# COMPACT_ATOMS: atom_id res chain seq x y z
N MET A 1 13.11 -15.46 13.94
CA MET A 1 11.83 -15.16 13.26
C MET A 1 11.50 -16.34 12.35
N THR A 2 10.50 -17.15 12.71
CA THR A 2 10.16 -18.40 12.01
C THR A 2 9.57 -18.11 10.63
N GLN A 3 9.80 -19.01 9.67
CA GLN A 3 9.38 -18.93 8.27
C GLN A 3 7.88 -18.62 8.10
N LEU A 4 7.05 -19.11 9.03
CA LEU A 4 5.60 -18.82 9.14
C LEU A 4 5.24 -17.34 9.33
N VAL A 5 6.11 -16.54 9.96
CA VAL A 5 5.89 -15.09 10.12
C VAL A 5 6.12 -14.38 8.78
N LYS A 6 7.12 -14.82 7.99
CA LYS A 6 7.43 -14.21 6.69
C LYS A 6 6.32 -14.44 5.66
N GLU A 7 5.71 -15.63 5.63
CA GLU A 7 4.64 -15.95 4.68
C GLU A 7 3.35 -15.17 4.95
N ARG A 8 2.99 -14.93 6.21
CA ARG A 8 1.82 -14.09 6.54
C ARG A 8 2.02 -12.64 6.13
N LEU A 9 3.24 -12.13 6.23
CA LEU A 9 3.54 -10.71 6.01
C LEU A 9 3.56 -10.31 4.52
N ASN A 10 3.76 -11.26 3.61
CA ASN A 10 3.96 -11.03 2.18
C ASN A 10 2.66 -10.77 1.41
N VAL A 11 2.06 -9.60 1.60
CA VAL A 11 0.82 -9.21 0.90
C VAL A 11 1.14 -8.64 -0.50
N PRO A 12 0.55 -9.17 -1.59
CA PRO A 12 0.73 -8.60 -2.93
C PRO A 12 0.10 -7.21 -3.04
N TYR A 13 0.81 -6.24 -3.62
CA TYR A 13 0.28 -4.90 -3.87
C TYR A 13 -1.08 -4.89 -4.59
N PRO A 14 -1.33 -5.71 -5.65
CA PRO A 14 -2.62 -5.72 -6.32
C PRO A 14 -3.81 -5.99 -5.39
N LEU A 15 -3.64 -6.85 -4.39
CA LEU A 15 -4.69 -7.11 -3.39
C LEU A 15 -4.96 -5.88 -2.53
N ILE A 16 -3.89 -5.18 -2.10
CA ILE A 16 -4.01 -3.93 -1.33
C ILE A 16 -4.72 -2.86 -2.17
N ALA A 17 -4.36 -2.76 -3.45
CA ALA A 17 -4.95 -1.81 -4.39
C ALA A 17 -6.45 -2.05 -4.59
N ILE A 18 -6.89 -3.32 -4.73
CA ILE A 18 -8.31 -3.67 -4.83
C ILE A 18 -9.06 -3.24 -3.56
N ILE A 19 -8.56 -3.61 -2.38
CA ILE A 19 -9.21 -3.25 -1.11
C ILE A 19 -9.26 -1.73 -0.94
N ALA A 20 -8.17 -1.03 -1.28
CA ALA A 20 -8.10 0.43 -1.22
C ALA A 20 -9.14 1.09 -2.14
N GLN A 21 -9.23 0.63 -3.38
CA GLN A 21 -10.20 1.13 -4.36
C GLN A 21 -11.64 0.92 -3.90
N GLU A 22 -11.98 -0.29 -3.45
CA GLU A 22 -13.32 -0.63 -2.96
C GLU A 22 -13.71 0.15 -1.69
N SER A 23 -12.71 0.49 -0.86
CA SER A 23 -12.92 1.24 0.39
C SER A 23 -12.88 2.77 0.20
N GLY A 24 -12.84 3.25 -1.05
CA GLY A 24 -12.85 4.68 -1.36
C GLY A 24 -11.55 5.42 -0.99
N ALA A 25 -10.39 4.77 -1.15
CA ALA A 25 -9.10 5.44 -1.01
C ALA A 25 -8.98 6.56 -2.05
N LYS A 26 -8.48 7.74 -1.62
CA LYS A 26 -8.26 8.88 -2.51
C LYS A 26 -7.04 8.69 -3.40
N GLU A 27 -6.01 8.05 -2.85
CA GLU A 27 -4.76 7.72 -3.52
C GLU A 27 -4.22 6.41 -2.96
N TYR A 28 -3.69 5.57 -3.83
CA TYR A 28 -2.96 4.36 -3.44
C TYR A 28 -1.88 4.06 -4.48
N TYR A 29 -0.67 3.78 -4.00
CA TYR A 29 0.49 3.46 -4.83
C TYR A 29 1.47 2.61 -4.03
N TRP A 30 2.46 2.03 -4.71
CA TRP A 30 3.61 1.42 -4.05
C TRP A 30 4.88 2.23 -4.31
N ARG A 31 5.86 2.08 -3.43
CA ARG A 31 7.19 2.66 -3.58
C ARG A 31 8.24 1.73 -2.99
N GLU A 32 9.47 1.88 -3.47
CA GLU A 32 10.63 1.26 -2.84
C GLU A 32 10.86 1.84 -1.43
N SER A 33 11.37 0.99 -0.54
CA SER A 33 11.66 1.34 0.85
C SER A 33 12.77 0.47 1.41
N THR A 34 13.90 1.09 1.73
CA THR A 34 15.03 0.44 2.42
C THR A 34 14.71 0.05 3.86
N ARG A 35 13.60 0.55 4.42
CA ARG A 35 13.12 0.22 5.77
C ARG A 35 12.09 -0.91 5.80
N SER A 36 11.54 -1.29 4.64
CA SER A 36 10.59 -2.40 4.53
C SER A 36 11.33 -3.71 4.38
N TYR A 37 10.88 -4.76 5.07
CA TYR A 37 11.50 -6.08 4.96
C TYR A 37 11.25 -6.72 3.58
N THR A 38 10.24 -6.28 2.81
CA THR A 38 10.00 -6.71 1.43
C THR A 38 10.75 -5.87 0.40
N GLY A 39 11.40 -4.77 0.81
CA GLY A 39 11.94 -3.75 -0.09
C GLY A 39 10.91 -2.77 -0.67
N PHE A 40 9.61 -3.05 -0.50
CA PHE A 40 8.52 -2.21 -1.02
C PHE A 40 7.46 -1.91 0.04
N VAL A 41 6.74 -0.80 -0.13
CA VAL A 41 5.63 -0.38 0.72
C VAL A 41 4.50 0.13 -0.15
N ALA A 42 3.29 -0.32 0.13
CA ALA A 42 2.06 0.30 -0.35
C ALA A 42 1.69 1.46 0.58
N GLU A 43 1.42 2.63 -0.01
CA GLU A 43 0.88 3.80 0.67
C GLU A 43 -0.57 3.97 0.24
N VAL A 44 -1.48 4.06 1.20
CA VAL A 44 -2.92 4.23 0.97
C VAL A 44 -3.41 5.43 1.75
N TRP A 45 -4.14 6.33 1.09
CA TRP A 45 -4.58 7.60 1.64
C TRP A 45 -6.10 7.75 1.58
N PHE A 46 -6.66 8.36 2.63
CA PHE A 46 -8.09 8.61 2.78
C PHE A 46 -8.32 10.01 3.35
N ASP A 47 -9.43 10.66 2.98
CA ASP A 47 -9.78 11.96 3.55
C ASP A 47 -10.45 11.85 4.95
N LYS A 48 -11.00 10.67 5.26
CA LYS A 48 -11.63 10.34 6.54
C LYS A 48 -11.05 9.05 7.11
N LEU A 49 -11.35 8.78 8.39
CA LEU A 49 -10.91 7.54 9.05
C LEU A 49 -11.36 6.31 8.23
N PRO A 50 -10.44 5.42 7.81
CA PRO A 50 -10.73 4.39 6.82
C PRO A 50 -11.31 3.12 7.43
N SER A 51 -12.47 3.23 8.11
CA SER A 51 -13.08 2.14 8.86
C SER A 51 -13.37 0.89 8.01
N GLU A 52 -13.86 1.06 6.79
CA GLU A 52 -14.15 -0.05 5.86
C GLU A 52 -12.88 -0.77 5.44
N PHE A 53 -11.82 -0.02 5.09
CA PHE A 53 -10.53 -0.61 4.77
C PHE A 53 -9.97 -1.42 5.94
N ILE A 54 -10.00 -0.86 7.16
CA ILE A 54 -9.52 -1.54 8.37
C ILE A 54 -10.30 -2.84 8.60
N TYR A 55 -11.63 -2.79 8.44
CA TYR A 55 -12.48 -3.96 8.60
C TYR A 55 -12.14 -5.05 7.57
N THR A 56 -12.17 -4.71 6.28
CA THR A 56 -11.86 -5.64 5.17
C THR A 56 -10.45 -6.20 5.30
N TRP A 57 -9.47 -5.36 5.66
CA TRP A 57 -8.11 -5.78 5.93
C TRP A 57 -8.03 -6.81 7.06
N SER A 58 -8.71 -6.54 8.19
CA SER A 58 -8.69 -7.43 9.35
C SER A 58 -9.31 -8.80 9.05
N VAL A 59 -10.37 -8.85 8.24
CA VAL A 59 -11.05 -10.08 7.86
C VAL A 59 -10.23 -10.88 6.84
N THR A 60 -9.68 -10.20 5.83
CA THR A 60 -8.97 -10.84 4.70
C THR A 60 -7.53 -11.22 5.07
N ILE A 61 -6.77 -10.29 5.65
CA ILE A 61 -5.32 -10.44 5.90
C ILE A 61 -5.04 -10.92 7.33
N LYS A 62 -5.98 -10.70 8.26
CA LYS A 62 -5.85 -11.08 9.68
C LYS A 62 -4.61 -10.44 10.33
N GLN A 63 -4.34 -9.19 10.00
CA GLN A 63 -3.24 -8.39 10.55
C GLN A 63 -3.73 -7.04 11.03
N SER A 64 -3.09 -6.54 12.08
CA SER A 64 -3.24 -5.14 12.49
C SER A 64 -2.50 -4.23 11.51
N ILE A 65 -3.03 -3.02 11.33
CA ILE A 65 -2.40 -1.96 10.54
C ILE A 65 -2.35 -0.68 11.36
N LEU A 66 -1.28 0.08 11.16
CA LEU A 66 -1.18 1.41 11.73
C LEU A 66 -1.79 2.41 10.76
N VAL A 67 -2.85 3.08 11.19
CA VAL A 67 -3.42 4.24 10.50
C VAL A 67 -2.86 5.49 11.14
N ARG A 68 -2.25 6.35 10.34
CA ARG A 68 -1.70 7.63 10.78
C ARG A 68 -2.62 8.76 10.35
N ASN A 69 -3.01 9.60 11.29
CA ASN A 69 -3.61 10.88 10.99
C ASN A 69 -2.49 11.87 10.62
N VAL A 70 -2.59 12.48 9.44
CA VAL A 70 -1.64 13.42 8.85
C VAL A 70 -2.35 14.75 8.66
N GLU A 71 -2.61 15.44 9.77
CA GLU A 71 -3.19 16.80 9.82
C GLU A 71 -4.18 17.08 8.66
N ASP A 72 -3.93 18.12 7.85
CA ASP A 72 -4.81 18.54 6.76
C ASP A 72 -4.79 17.60 5.53
N LEU A 73 -3.91 16.61 5.50
CA LEU A 73 -3.78 15.64 4.41
C LEU A 73 -4.66 14.39 4.61
N GLY A 74 -5.25 14.22 5.80
CA GLY A 74 -6.14 13.11 6.12
C GLY A 74 -5.41 11.91 6.72
N PHE A 75 -5.79 10.69 6.34
CA PHE A 75 -5.30 9.46 6.95
C PHE A 75 -4.42 8.68 5.97
N SER A 76 -3.27 8.20 6.44
CA SER A 76 -2.34 7.37 5.67
C SER A 76 -2.12 6.01 6.32
N ILE A 77 -1.94 5.00 5.49
CA ILE A 77 -1.59 3.64 5.88
C ILE A 77 -0.38 3.21 5.05
N SER A 78 0.68 2.75 5.72
CA SER A 78 1.85 2.15 5.06
C SER A 78 1.88 0.66 5.33
N ILE A 79 1.89 -0.15 4.27
CA ILE A 79 1.83 -1.60 4.36
C ILE A 79 2.99 -2.19 3.57
N PRO A 80 3.93 -2.93 4.19
CA PRO A 80 4.92 -3.71 3.48
C PRO A 80 4.25 -4.66 2.49
N CYS A 81 4.69 -4.66 1.24
CA CYS A 81 4.05 -5.45 0.19
C CYS A 81 5.05 -6.10 -0.76
N ILE A 82 4.60 -7.10 -1.50
CA ILE A 82 5.31 -7.65 -2.66
C ILE A 82 4.74 -7.02 -3.92
N VAL A 83 5.62 -6.58 -4.82
CA VAL A 83 5.26 -6.12 -6.16
C VAL A 83 5.60 -7.26 -7.14
N PRO A 84 4.61 -7.88 -7.82
CA PRO A 84 4.88 -8.94 -8.77
C PRO A 84 5.78 -8.46 -9.91
N GLU A 85 6.71 -9.31 -10.35
CA GLU A 85 7.53 -9.04 -11.54
C GLU A 85 6.62 -8.81 -12.75
N GLY A 86 6.81 -7.69 -13.47
CA GLY A 86 5.96 -7.27 -14.60
C GLY A 86 4.91 -6.19 -14.28
N HIS A 87 4.58 -5.94 -13.00
CA HIS A 87 3.82 -4.73 -12.60
C HIS A 87 4.70 -3.48 -12.51
N ILE A 88 6.01 -3.64 -12.72
CA ILE A 88 6.97 -2.56 -12.82
C ILE A 88 6.92 -2.01 -14.25
N LYS A 89 5.90 -1.20 -14.57
CA LYS A 89 6.00 -0.27 -15.69
C LYS A 89 6.69 0.99 -15.18
N LEU A 90 8.00 1.08 -15.41
CA LEU A 90 8.69 2.37 -15.49
C LEU A 90 8.18 3.07 -16.76
N THR A 91 7.01 3.70 -16.72
CA THR A 91 6.77 4.79 -17.65
C THR A 91 7.80 5.87 -17.32
N GLN A 92 8.44 6.44 -18.34
CA GLN A 92 9.43 7.49 -18.20
C GLN A 92 8.88 8.62 -17.32
N GLY A 93 9.12 8.53 -16.02
CA GLY A 93 8.76 9.55 -15.06
C GLY A 93 9.65 10.74 -15.36
N ILE A 94 9.04 11.88 -15.70
CA ILE A 94 9.73 13.16 -15.59
C ILE A 94 10.27 13.20 -14.15
N ARG A 95 11.59 13.26 -14.05
CA ARG A 95 12.35 13.09 -12.83
C ARG A 95 12.25 14.37 -11.99
N ASN A 96 11.06 14.71 -11.49
CA ASN A 96 10.92 15.73 -10.46
C ASN A 96 11.16 15.07 -9.09
N HIS A 97 12.42 15.15 -8.68
CA HIS A 97 12.98 14.94 -7.34
C HIS A 97 12.03 14.38 -6.25
N ASN A 98 11.79 13.06 -6.32
CA ASN A 98 11.37 12.17 -5.21
C ASN A 98 9.91 11.69 -5.13
N ARG A 99 9.08 11.80 -6.18
CA ARG A 99 7.77 11.11 -6.19
C ARG A 99 7.45 10.53 -7.56
N THR A 100 7.30 9.21 -7.62
CA THR A 100 6.77 8.49 -8.80
C THR A 100 5.29 8.23 -8.57
N ARG A 101 4.43 8.89 -9.35
CA ARG A 101 2.99 8.60 -9.39
C ARG A 101 2.77 7.51 -10.44
N VAL A 102 2.19 6.39 -10.05
CA VAL A 102 1.86 5.28 -10.95
C VAL A 102 0.35 5.20 -11.07
N GLU A 103 -0.18 5.35 -12.28
CA GLU A 103 -1.59 5.10 -12.59
C GLU A 103 -1.75 3.67 -13.11
N LEU A 104 -2.78 2.97 -12.62
CA LEU A 104 -3.18 1.67 -13.14
C LEU A 104 -3.86 1.87 -14.50
N ILE A 105 -3.32 1.24 -15.55
CA ILE A 105 -4.01 1.11 -16.84
C ILE A 105 -4.75 -0.24 -16.80
N PRO A 106 -6.06 -0.29 -17.13
CA PRO A 106 -6.83 -1.52 -17.18
C PRO A 106 -6.29 -2.54 -18.19
#